data_AF-A0A2V1B1P7-F1
#
_entry.id   AF-A0A2V1B1P7-F1
#
_cell.length_a   1.000
_cell.length_b   1.000
_cell.length_c   1.000
_cell.angle_alpha   90.00
_cell.angle_beta   90.00
_cell.angle_gamma   90.00
#
_symmetry.space_group_name_H-M   'P 1'
#
loop_
_entity.id
_entity.type
_entity.pdbx_description
1 polymer ?
#
loop_
_entity_poly.entity_id
_entity_poly.type
_entity_poly.pdbx_seq_one_letter_code
_entity_poly.pdbx_strand_id
1 'polypeptide(L)'
;MSTSSSCDDILIENMWSPVGREPMAYGTPSPFLNQPLNQPSLHAWERPLRISPPNGPMESMMVGIIQQKRSLVLCDTTGTALTGPYQPSLKPLCCPDLSNSTHPVLLILSNILRGLTYRSLPEKIGTLLVLYPVFQWQISHTFETYNNLPEWYRPQPSQLIAPHPIWITYIGWPKLRDIVIADQKIYATEEFQFLYTISANVNWPYPAADALTFEGGDVRASEAFARHVRQLTNWSLDKPFQSRYPELRDYCTFTEDRVPAQDLGSGSQR
;
A
#
# COMPACT_ATOMS: atom_id res chain seq x y z
N MET A 1 33.65 25.63 -22.45
CA MET A 1 32.72 25.81 -21.31
C MET A 1 31.81 24.60 -21.30
N SER A 2 32.16 23.60 -20.49
CA SER A 2 31.50 22.31 -20.44
C SER A 2 30.39 22.36 -19.39
N THR A 3 29.16 22.11 -19.80
CA THR A 3 28.01 21.97 -18.90
C THR A 3 28.01 20.56 -18.30
N SER A 4 28.14 20.46 -16.98
CA SER A 4 27.99 19.22 -16.23
C SER A 4 26.52 18.78 -16.26
N SER A 5 26.23 17.67 -16.93
CA SER A 5 25.00 16.91 -16.71
C SER A 5 25.13 16.21 -15.36
N SER A 6 24.22 16.49 -14.42
CA SER A 6 24.20 15.85 -13.10
C SER A 6 23.87 14.36 -13.24
N CYS A 7 24.45 13.53 -12.39
CA CYS A 7 24.18 12.09 -12.29
C CYS A 7 22.73 11.77 -11.83
N ASP A 8 21.92 12.77 -11.49
CA ASP A 8 20.57 12.60 -10.94
C ASP A 8 19.53 12.24 -12.02
N ASP A 9 19.74 12.66 -13.27
CA ASP A 9 18.78 12.43 -14.36
C ASP A 9 18.78 10.97 -14.88
N ILE A 10 19.82 10.20 -14.57
CA ILE A 10 20.02 8.83 -15.12
C ILE A 10 19.27 7.76 -14.29
N LEU A 11 18.81 8.08 -13.08
CA LEU A 11 18.12 7.12 -12.21
C LEU A 11 16.60 7.07 -12.39
N ILE A 12 15.98 8.06 -13.06
CA ILE A 12 14.53 8.09 -13.31
C ILE A 12 14.16 7.30 -14.57
N GLU A 13 15.07 7.21 -15.55
CA GLU A 13 14.75 6.67 -16.89
C GLU A 13 14.60 5.14 -16.97
N ASN A 14 15.03 4.39 -15.94
CA ASN A 14 15.11 2.93 -15.99
C ASN A 14 14.07 2.17 -15.13
N MET A 15 13.06 2.83 -14.58
CA MET A 15 12.05 2.15 -13.75
C MET A 15 10.99 1.38 -14.53
N TRP A 16 10.83 1.63 -15.84
CA TRP A 16 9.83 0.95 -16.66
C TRP A 16 10.33 0.65 -18.09
N SER A 17 10.89 -0.54 -18.29
CA SER A 17 10.98 -1.10 -19.64
C SER A 17 9.58 -1.58 -20.09
N PRO A 18 9.07 -1.15 -21.25
CA PRO A 18 7.73 -1.50 -21.70
C PRO A 18 7.69 -2.97 -22.16
N VAL A 19 6.91 -3.79 -21.44
CA VAL A 19 6.39 -5.05 -22.01
C VAL A 19 5.44 -4.68 -23.16
N GLY A 20 5.58 -5.41 -24.27
CA GLY A 20 5.06 -5.07 -25.60
C GLY A 20 3.65 -4.47 -25.66
N ARG A 21 3.53 -3.42 -26.47
CA ARG A 21 2.27 -2.78 -26.83
C ARG A 21 1.45 -3.71 -27.73
N GLU A 22 0.42 -4.33 -27.17
CA GLU A 22 -0.82 -4.59 -27.92
C GLU A 22 -1.94 -3.74 -27.29
N PRO A 23 -2.69 -2.96 -28.08
CA PRO A 23 -3.78 -2.16 -27.54
C PRO A 23 -4.97 -3.06 -27.22
N MET A 24 -5.05 -3.52 -25.97
CA MET A 24 -6.31 -3.96 -25.39
C MET A 24 -7.27 -2.78 -25.43
N ALA A 25 -8.33 -2.90 -26.23
CA ALA A 25 -9.41 -1.92 -26.27
C ALA A 25 -10.04 -1.84 -24.87
N TYR A 26 -9.65 -0.84 -24.08
CA TYR A 26 -10.32 -0.55 -22.83
C TYR A 26 -11.75 -0.12 -23.16
N GLY A 27 -12.70 -1.00 -22.88
CA GLY A 27 -14.11 -0.66 -22.88
C GLY A 27 -14.35 0.57 -22.02
N THR A 28 -15.32 1.37 -22.43
CA THR A 28 -15.78 2.60 -21.76
C THR A 28 -15.84 2.38 -20.24
N PRO A 29 -15.26 3.28 -19.41
CA PRO A 29 -15.24 3.10 -17.96
C PRO A 29 -16.66 2.90 -17.45
N SER A 30 -16.90 1.73 -16.85
CA SER A 30 -18.19 1.40 -16.28
C SER A 30 -18.48 2.35 -15.11
N PRO A 31 -19.70 2.91 -14.98
CA PRO A 31 -20.03 3.99 -14.05
C PRO A 31 -20.00 3.58 -12.56
N PHE A 32 -19.59 2.35 -12.24
CA PHE A 32 -19.60 1.79 -10.88
C PHE A 32 -18.52 2.36 -9.93
N LEU A 33 -17.54 3.12 -10.42
CA LEU A 33 -16.71 3.96 -9.52
C LEU A 33 -17.49 5.17 -8.98
N ASN A 34 -18.58 5.56 -9.65
CA ASN A 34 -19.35 6.76 -9.38
C ASN A 34 -20.86 6.47 -9.19
N GLN A 35 -21.24 5.28 -8.73
CA GLN A 35 -22.66 5.03 -8.45
C GLN A 35 -23.20 6.06 -7.44
N PRO A 36 -24.30 6.78 -7.76
CA PRO A 36 -25.01 7.54 -6.76
C PRO A 36 -25.68 6.53 -5.83
N LEU A 37 -25.25 6.53 -4.57
CA LEU A 37 -25.92 5.82 -3.48
C LEU A 37 -27.35 6.38 -3.36
N ASN A 38 -28.33 5.72 -3.97
CA ASN A 38 -29.76 5.99 -3.72
C ASN A 38 -30.21 5.48 -2.33
N GLN A 39 -29.29 5.01 -1.49
CA GLN A 39 -29.50 4.80 -0.06
C GLN A 39 -28.33 5.41 0.71
N PRO A 40 -28.56 6.28 1.71
CA PRO A 40 -27.49 6.71 2.59
C PRO A 40 -26.97 5.47 3.32
N SER A 41 -25.72 5.11 3.06
CA SER A 41 -24.97 4.13 3.85
C SER A 41 -25.12 4.47 5.33
N LEU A 42 -25.72 3.58 6.11
CA LEU A 42 -26.01 3.82 7.53
C LEU A 42 -24.73 3.69 8.37
N HIS A 43 -23.75 2.92 7.88
CA HIS A 43 -22.56 2.55 8.63
C HIS A 43 -21.25 2.95 7.96
N ALA A 44 -20.22 3.21 8.77
CA ALA A 44 -18.91 3.65 8.30
C ALA A 44 -18.24 2.64 7.35
N TRP A 45 -18.46 1.35 7.54
CA TRP A 45 -17.86 0.29 6.72
C TRP A 45 -18.45 0.15 5.33
N GLU A 46 -19.67 0.66 5.09
CA GLU A 46 -20.39 0.59 3.81
C GLU A 46 -20.01 1.73 2.84
N ARG A 47 -19.21 2.70 3.32
CA ARG A 47 -18.90 3.93 2.58
C ARG A 47 -17.69 3.74 1.67
N PRO A 48 -17.86 3.69 0.34
CA PRO A 48 -16.74 3.55 -0.57
C PRO A 48 -15.86 4.80 -0.57
N LEU A 49 -14.57 4.62 -0.85
CA LEU A 49 -13.67 5.75 -1.11
C LEU A 49 -14.05 6.44 -2.43
N ARG A 50 -13.83 7.75 -2.49
CA ARG A 50 -13.94 8.53 -3.72
C ARG A 50 -12.62 8.44 -4.48
N ILE A 51 -12.52 7.43 -5.35
CA ILE A 51 -11.33 7.19 -6.17
C ILE A 51 -11.46 7.89 -7.53
N SER A 52 -10.44 8.68 -7.89
CA SER A 52 -10.34 9.31 -9.22
C SER A 52 -10.04 8.29 -10.31
N PRO A 53 -10.33 8.60 -11.60
CA PRO A 53 -9.92 7.73 -12.71
C PRO A 53 -8.41 7.43 -12.66
N PRO A 54 -7.98 6.19 -12.95
CA PRO A 54 -6.58 5.81 -12.87
C PRO A 54 -5.75 6.61 -13.88
N ASN A 55 -4.61 7.14 -13.44
CA ASN A 55 -3.72 7.96 -14.27
C ASN A 55 -2.42 7.25 -14.69
N GLY A 56 -2.36 5.92 -14.56
CA GLY A 56 -1.16 5.14 -14.88
C GLY A 56 -1.38 3.63 -14.78
N PRO A 57 -0.36 2.81 -15.14
CA PRO A 57 -0.49 1.36 -15.16
C PRO A 57 -0.73 0.77 -13.76
N MET A 58 -0.03 1.29 -12.74
CA MET A 58 -0.18 0.82 -11.36
C MET A 58 -1.61 1.07 -10.84
N GLU A 59 -2.15 2.28 -11.03
CA GLU A 59 -3.52 2.62 -10.62
C GLU A 59 -4.56 1.81 -11.39
N SER A 60 -4.35 1.62 -12.69
CA SER A 60 -5.22 0.78 -13.52
C SER A 60 -5.27 -0.66 -13.02
N MET A 61 -4.12 -1.24 -12.62
CA MET A 61 -4.08 -2.58 -12.01
C MET A 61 -4.85 -2.64 -10.70
N MET A 62 -4.66 -1.65 -9.82
CA MET A 62 -5.33 -1.59 -8.51
C MET A 62 -6.85 -1.44 -8.64
N VAL A 63 -7.31 -0.47 -9.43
CA VAL A 63 -8.73 -0.23 -9.68
C VAL A 63 -9.35 -1.41 -10.42
N GLY A 64 -8.65 -1.94 -11.42
CA GLY A 64 -9.11 -3.06 -12.24
C GLY A 64 -9.37 -4.32 -11.42
N ILE A 65 -8.46 -4.69 -10.52
CA ILE A 65 -8.67 -5.90 -9.70
C ILE A 65 -9.83 -5.73 -8.70
N ILE A 66 -10.03 -4.53 -8.15
CA ILE A 66 -11.15 -4.24 -7.26
C ILE A 66 -12.47 -4.35 -8.03
N GLN A 67 -12.55 -3.74 -9.22
CA GLN A 67 -13.73 -3.81 -10.08
C GLN A 67 -14.04 -5.24 -10.52
N GLN A 68 -13.02 -5.98 -10.97
CA GLN A 68 -13.14 -7.37 -11.39
C GLN A 68 -13.66 -8.24 -10.25
N LYS A 69 -13.15 -8.07 -9.02
CA LYS A 69 -13.64 -8.84 -7.88
C LYS A 69 -15.06 -8.43 -7.48
N ARG A 70 -15.37 -7.13 -7.45
CA ARG A 70 -16.74 -6.65 -7.18
C ARG A 70 -17.77 -7.21 -8.18
N SER A 71 -17.42 -7.39 -9.46
CA SER A 71 -18.37 -7.95 -10.43
C SER A 71 -18.71 -9.41 -10.15
N LEU A 72 -17.85 -10.16 -9.47
CA LEU A 72 -18.13 -11.55 -9.07
C LEU A 72 -19.16 -11.67 -7.94
N VAL A 73 -19.46 -10.58 -7.24
CA VAL A 73 -20.57 -10.53 -6.28
C VAL A 73 -21.90 -10.84 -6.97
N LEU A 74 -22.05 -10.46 -8.25
CA LEU A 74 -23.22 -10.78 -9.07
C LEU A 74 -23.35 -12.29 -9.39
N CYS A 75 -22.28 -13.05 -9.14
CA CYS A 75 -22.23 -14.50 -9.33
C CYS A 75 -22.23 -15.24 -7.97
N ASP A 76 -22.81 -14.64 -6.92
CA ASP A 76 -22.92 -15.17 -5.56
C ASP A 76 -21.58 -15.61 -4.92
N THR A 77 -20.45 -15.10 -5.43
CA THR A 77 -19.13 -15.38 -4.84
C THR A 77 -18.95 -14.51 -3.60
N THR A 78 -18.73 -15.14 -2.44
CA THR A 78 -18.62 -14.47 -1.14
C THR A 78 -17.37 -14.89 -0.37
N GLY A 79 -17.11 -14.24 0.77
CA GLY A 79 -16.03 -14.59 1.70
C GLY A 79 -14.63 -14.53 1.08
N THR A 80 -13.79 -15.52 1.40
CA THR A 80 -12.40 -15.60 0.97
C THR A 80 -12.22 -15.97 -0.50
N ALA A 81 -13.24 -16.53 -1.17
CA ALA A 81 -13.19 -16.72 -2.62
C ALA A 81 -13.23 -15.38 -3.38
N LEU A 82 -13.94 -14.40 -2.80
CA LEU A 82 -14.07 -13.05 -3.34
C LEU A 82 -12.85 -12.19 -2.98
N THR A 83 -12.54 -12.10 -1.69
CA THR A 83 -11.55 -11.16 -1.13
C THR A 83 -10.15 -11.78 -0.97
N GLY A 84 -10.06 -13.10 -0.99
CA GLY A 84 -8.86 -13.87 -0.68
C GLY A 84 -8.70 -14.16 0.82
N PRO A 85 -7.68 -14.97 1.21
CA PRO A 85 -7.50 -15.42 2.59
C PRO A 85 -7.04 -14.29 3.52
N TYR A 86 -7.51 -14.24 4.77
CA TYR A 86 -7.06 -13.22 5.74
C TYR A 86 -5.57 -13.23 6.04
N GLN A 87 -4.95 -14.42 6.00
CA GLN A 87 -3.51 -14.57 6.12
C GLN A 87 -2.94 -14.84 4.72
N PRO A 88 -2.35 -13.84 4.07
CA PRO A 88 -1.83 -14.00 2.72
C PRO A 88 -0.53 -14.82 2.73
N SER A 89 -0.38 -15.68 1.73
CA SER A 89 0.94 -16.23 1.38
C SER A 89 1.85 -15.12 0.86
N LEU A 90 3.11 -15.16 1.25
CA LEU A 90 4.16 -14.25 0.77
C LEU A 90 4.92 -14.81 -0.42
N LYS A 91 4.62 -16.03 -0.87
CA LYS A 91 5.22 -16.61 -2.09
C LYS A 91 5.12 -15.71 -3.32
N PRO A 92 3.97 -15.07 -3.63
CA PRO A 92 3.89 -14.26 -4.84
C PRO A 92 4.82 -13.05 -4.79
N LEU A 93 5.20 -12.61 -3.59
CA LEU A 93 6.12 -11.51 -3.36
C LEU A 93 7.58 -11.97 -3.30
N CYS A 94 7.87 -13.06 -2.59
CA CYS A 94 9.22 -13.52 -2.27
C CYS A 94 9.76 -14.60 -3.23
N CYS A 95 8.87 -15.41 -3.79
CA CYS A 95 9.20 -16.59 -4.59
C CYS A 95 8.18 -16.76 -5.74
N PRO A 96 8.14 -15.83 -6.72
CA PRO A 96 7.10 -15.80 -7.74
C PRO A 96 7.03 -17.09 -8.58
N ASP A 97 8.18 -17.73 -8.82
CA ASP A 97 8.27 -18.98 -9.59
C ASP A 97 7.60 -20.19 -8.91
N LEU A 98 7.33 -20.10 -7.60
CA LEU A 98 6.74 -21.16 -6.78
C LEU A 98 5.29 -20.87 -6.39
N SER A 99 4.68 -19.83 -6.99
CA SER A 99 3.40 -19.27 -6.57
C SER A 99 2.19 -19.94 -7.25
N ASN A 100 2.11 -21.27 -7.16
CA ASN A 100 0.98 -22.04 -7.73
C ASN A 100 -0.34 -21.70 -7.01
N SER A 101 -1.39 -21.38 -7.77
CA SER A 101 -2.75 -21.11 -7.27
C SER A 101 -2.87 -19.93 -6.28
N THR A 102 -2.36 -18.75 -6.68
CA THR A 102 -2.43 -17.51 -5.89
C THR A 102 -3.75 -16.77 -6.11
N HIS A 103 -4.33 -16.21 -5.04
CA HIS A 103 -5.50 -15.35 -5.17
C HIS A 103 -5.19 -14.09 -6.00
N PRO A 104 -6.01 -13.71 -7.01
CA PRO A 104 -5.70 -12.61 -7.94
C PRO A 104 -5.37 -11.26 -7.28
N VAL A 105 -6.07 -10.92 -6.18
CA VAL A 105 -5.81 -9.66 -5.43
C VAL A 105 -4.40 -9.63 -4.88
N LEU A 106 -3.98 -10.75 -4.28
CA LEU A 106 -2.66 -10.90 -3.69
C LEU A 106 -1.57 -10.92 -4.78
N LEU A 107 -1.85 -11.53 -5.93
CA LEU A 107 -0.95 -11.54 -7.08
C LEU A 107 -0.72 -10.12 -7.63
N ILE A 108 -1.79 -9.34 -7.86
CA ILE A 108 -1.69 -7.97 -8.36
C ILE A 108 -0.92 -7.08 -7.37
N LEU A 109 -1.27 -7.14 -6.08
CA LEU A 109 -0.54 -6.39 -5.06
C LEU A 109 0.94 -6.78 -5.00
N SER A 110 1.25 -8.08 -5.06
CA SER A 110 2.63 -8.54 -5.07
C SER A 110 3.37 -8.06 -6.31
N ASN A 111 2.73 -8.07 -7.49
CA ASN A 111 3.34 -7.57 -8.73
C ASN A 111 3.65 -6.07 -8.64
N ILE A 112 2.72 -5.27 -8.10
CA ILE A 112 2.92 -3.84 -7.87
C ILE A 112 4.11 -3.62 -6.91
N LEU A 113 4.10 -4.28 -5.75
CA LEU A 113 5.15 -4.12 -4.75
C LEU A 113 6.52 -4.64 -5.21
N ARG A 114 6.58 -5.62 -6.12
CA ARG A 114 7.85 -6.03 -6.74
C ARG A 114 8.42 -4.97 -7.68
N GLY A 115 7.56 -4.22 -8.38
CA GLY A 115 7.97 -3.10 -9.24
C GLY A 115 8.35 -1.82 -8.48
N LEU A 116 8.06 -1.74 -7.18
CA LEU A 116 8.41 -0.61 -6.33
C LEU A 116 9.74 -0.83 -5.60
N THR A 117 10.53 0.24 -5.52
CA THR A 117 11.84 0.25 -4.84
C THR A 117 11.63 0.50 -3.34
N TYR A 118 11.63 -0.58 -2.57
CA TYR A 118 11.69 -0.51 -1.11
C TYR A 118 13.13 -0.69 -0.62
N ARG A 119 13.45 -0.13 0.55
CA ARG A 119 14.75 -0.28 1.22
C ARG A 119 15.14 -1.73 1.40
N SER A 120 14.25 -2.54 1.95
CA SER A 120 14.53 -3.95 2.21
C SER A 120 13.25 -4.80 2.17
N LEU A 121 13.43 -6.11 2.36
CA LEU A 121 12.33 -7.08 2.30
C LEU A 121 11.26 -6.85 3.38
N PRO A 122 11.59 -6.57 4.65
CA PRO A 122 10.63 -6.20 5.68
C PRO A 122 9.68 -5.06 5.28
N GLU A 123 10.16 -3.94 4.71
CA GLU A 123 9.26 -2.86 4.30
C GLU A 123 8.26 -3.32 3.25
N LYS A 124 8.73 -4.12 2.28
CA LYS A 124 7.90 -4.63 1.19
C LYS A 124 6.82 -5.59 1.70
N ILE A 125 7.19 -6.55 2.56
CA ILE A 125 6.24 -7.48 3.17
C ILE A 125 5.29 -6.75 4.11
N GLY A 126 5.80 -5.84 4.94
CA GLY A 126 4.99 -5.06 5.87
C GLY A 126 3.94 -4.24 5.13
N THR A 127 4.33 -3.63 4.01
CA THR A 127 3.40 -2.87 3.17
C THR A 127 2.32 -3.77 2.57
N LEU A 128 2.68 -4.97 2.09
CA LEU A 128 1.70 -5.96 1.62
C LEU A 128 0.68 -6.29 2.72
N LEU A 129 1.15 -6.58 3.94
CA LEU A 129 0.30 -7.01 5.05
C LEU A 129 -0.70 -5.95 5.49
N VAL A 130 -0.36 -4.66 5.35
CA VAL A 130 -1.26 -3.57 5.74
C VAL A 130 -2.18 -3.12 4.61
N LEU A 131 -1.73 -3.19 3.35
CA LEU A 131 -2.55 -2.82 2.18
C LEU A 131 -3.48 -3.93 1.71
N TYR A 132 -3.12 -5.19 1.92
CA TYR A 132 -3.96 -6.31 1.50
C TYR A 132 -5.37 -6.26 2.14
N PRO A 133 -5.53 -6.02 3.47
CA PRO A 133 -6.83 -5.75 4.08
C PRO A 133 -7.58 -4.54 3.49
N VAL A 134 -6.86 -3.48 3.09
CA VAL A 134 -7.46 -2.30 2.44
C VAL A 134 -8.12 -2.70 1.13
N PHE A 135 -7.48 -3.54 0.33
CA PHE A 135 -8.06 -4.07 -0.91
C PHE A 135 -9.24 -5.01 -0.63
N GLN A 136 -9.15 -5.87 0.39
CA GLN A 136 -10.25 -6.75 0.78
C GLN A 136 -11.50 -5.94 1.15
N TRP A 137 -11.34 -4.88 1.94
CA TRP A 137 -12.43 -3.98 2.30
C TRP A 137 -12.98 -3.21 1.10
N GLN A 138 -12.10 -2.68 0.22
CA GLN A 138 -12.56 -2.04 -1.01
C GLN A 138 -13.29 -3.03 -1.93
N ILE A 139 -12.97 -4.33 -1.92
CA ILE A 139 -13.72 -5.33 -2.70
C ILE A 139 -15.08 -5.63 -2.06
N SER A 140 -15.12 -5.81 -0.75
CA SER A 140 -16.32 -6.18 0.00
C SER A 140 -16.46 -5.31 1.24
N HIS A 141 -17.45 -4.42 1.24
CA HIS A 141 -17.69 -3.44 2.30
C HIS A 141 -18.51 -4.03 3.46
N THR A 142 -17.99 -5.07 4.11
CA THR A 142 -18.62 -5.69 5.29
C THR A 142 -17.99 -5.17 6.57
N PHE A 143 -18.69 -5.38 7.70
CA PHE A 143 -18.13 -5.09 9.02
C PHE A 143 -16.82 -5.86 9.28
N GLU A 144 -16.74 -7.11 8.83
CA GLU A 144 -15.60 -7.99 9.02
C GLU A 144 -14.33 -7.49 8.30
N THR A 145 -14.43 -7.17 7.00
CA THR A 145 -13.29 -6.65 6.23
C THR A 145 -12.86 -5.28 6.72
N TYR A 146 -13.80 -4.43 7.15
CA TYR A 146 -13.50 -3.13 7.74
C TYR A 146 -12.78 -3.25 9.09
N ASN A 147 -13.21 -4.19 9.93
CA ASN A 147 -12.58 -4.40 11.24
C ASN A 147 -11.19 -5.04 11.12
N ASN A 148 -10.90 -5.71 10.00
CA ASN A 148 -9.57 -6.25 9.72
C ASN A 148 -8.53 -5.16 9.35
N LEU A 149 -8.98 -3.95 8.96
CA LEU A 149 -8.09 -2.83 8.66
C LEU A 149 -7.25 -2.47 9.89
N PRO A 150 -5.95 -2.16 9.73
CA PRO A 150 -5.24 -1.39 10.74
C PRO A 150 -6.01 -0.09 11.00
N GLU A 151 -6.11 0.33 12.26
CA GLU A 151 -6.94 1.48 12.64
C GLU A 151 -6.57 2.75 11.87
N TRP A 152 -5.27 2.95 11.65
CA TRP A 152 -4.70 4.06 10.89
C TRP A 152 -4.94 3.99 9.37
N TYR A 153 -5.43 2.88 8.84
CA TYR A 153 -5.89 2.76 7.45
C TYR A 153 -7.40 2.90 7.28
N ARG A 154 -8.18 2.96 8.36
CA ARG A 154 -9.62 3.23 8.25
C ARG A 154 -9.85 4.54 7.47
N PRO A 155 -10.91 4.61 6.64
CA PRO A 155 -11.19 5.77 5.79
C PRO A 155 -11.35 7.05 6.60
N GLN A 156 -10.64 8.10 6.20
CA GLN A 156 -10.85 9.45 6.72
C GLN A 156 -12.00 10.15 5.97
N PRO A 157 -12.65 11.17 6.57
CA PRO A 157 -13.69 11.94 5.89
C PRO A 157 -13.24 12.51 4.54
N SER A 158 -11.98 12.96 4.43
CA SER A 158 -11.38 13.44 3.17
C SER A 158 -11.52 12.42 2.04
N GLN A 159 -11.24 11.15 2.33
CA GLN A 159 -11.29 10.05 1.36
C GLN A 159 -12.72 9.68 0.92
N LEU A 160 -13.73 10.06 1.71
CA LEU A 160 -15.15 9.81 1.42
C LEU A 160 -15.82 10.96 0.66
N ILE A 161 -15.18 12.13 0.64
CA ILE A 161 -15.74 13.38 0.09
C ILE A 161 -14.99 13.80 -1.18
N ALA A 162 -13.66 13.79 -1.15
CA ALA A 162 -12.82 14.29 -2.24
C ALA A 162 -12.30 13.15 -3.12
N PRO A 163 -12.58 13.16 -4.45
CA PRO A 163 -11.93 12.26 -5.40
C PRO A 163 -10.40 12.36 -5.34
N HIS A 164 -9.71 11.23 -5.23
CA HIS A 164 -8.25 11.17 -5.17
C HIS A 164 -7.68 9.90 -5.84
N PRO A 165 -6.42 9.93 -6.34
CA PRO A 165 -5.73 8.74 -6.84
C PRO A 165 -5.70 7.58 -5.85
N ILE A 166 -5.90 6.35 -6.33
CA ILE A 166 -6.02 5.17 -5.45
C ILE A 166 -4.73 4.89 -4.67
N TRP A 167 -3.57 5.25 -5.21
CA TRP A 167 -2.29 5.02 -4.55
C TRP A 167 -2.14 5.83 -3.24
N ILE A 168 -2.88 6.93 -3.06
CA ILE A 168 -2.87 7.70 -1.80
C ILE A 168 -3.37 6.86 -0.62
N THR A 169 -4.13 5.80 -0.89
CA THR A 169 -4.50 4.81 0.14
C THR A 169 -3.30 4.06 0.72
N TYR A 170 -2.10 4.19 0.13
CA TYR A 170 -0.86 3.59 0.62
C TYR A 170 -0.21 4.40 1.74
N ILE A 171 -0.52 5.68 1.85
CA ILE A 171 0.05 6.55 2.87
C ILE A 171 -0.50 6.15 4.25
N GLY A 172 0.39 5.79 5.17
CA GLY A 172 0.01 5.20 6.46
C GLY A 172 -0.45 6.22 7.50
N TRP A 173 0.03 7.46 7.41
CA TRP A 173 -0.34 8.50 8.38
C TRP A 173 -1.67 9.15 7.99
N PRO A 174 -2.73 9.08 8.82
CA PRO A 174 -4.04 9.61 8.47
C PRO A 174 -4.04 11.11 8.15
N LYS A 175 -3.36 11.92 8.97
CA LYS A 175 -3.26 13.37 8.73
C LYS A 175 -2.47 13.70 7.47
N LEU A 176 -1.39 12.96 7.20
CA LEU A 176 -0.64 13.12 5.95
C LEU A 176 -1.52 12.78 4.74
N ARG A 177 -2.32 11.71 4.81
CA ARG A 177 -3.31 11.39 3.77
C ARG A 177 -4.28 12.55 3.54
N ASP A 178 -4.83 13.14 4.60
CA ASP A 178 -5.77 14.26 4.49
C ASP A 178 -5.13 15.46 3.78
N ILE A 179 -3.88 15.79 4.12
CA ILE A 179 -3.13 16.90 3.50
C ILE A 179 -2.89 16.63 2.01
N VAL A 180 -2.46 15.41 1.66
CA VAL A 180 -2.21 15.01 0.27
C VAL A 180 -3.51 15.07 -0.55
N ILE A 181 -4.65 14.69 0.03
CA ILE A 181 -5.96 14.76 -0.63
C ILE A 181 -6.45 16.21 -0.78
N ALA A 182 -6.17 17.08 0.18
CA ALA A 182 -6.54 18.49 0.13
C ALA A 182 -5.77 19.23 -0.99
N ASP A 183 -4.46 18.96 -1.10
CA ASP A 183 -3.55 19.67 -2.01
C ASP A 183 -2.92 18.73 -3.06
N GLN A 184 -3.76 17.97 -3.76
CA GLN A 184 -3.33 16.97 -4.76
C GLN A 184 -2.45 17.57 -5.87
N LYS A 185 -2.60 18.85 -6.22
CA LYS A 185 -1.73 19.50 -7.22
C LYS A 185 -0.26 19.56 -6.81
N ILE A 186 0.00 19.60 -5.49
CA ILE A 186 1.34 19.68 -4.92
C ILE A 186 1.85 18.27 -4.61
N TYR A 187 1.01 17.43 -4.01
CA TYR A 187 1.47 16.18 -3.41
C TYR A 187 1.08 14.91 -4.16
N ALA A 188 0.10 14.95 -5.08
CA ALA A 188 -0.28 13.76 -5.86
C ALA A 188 0.62 13.58 -7.09
N THR A 189 1.94 13.52 -6.86
CA THR A 189 2.98 13.45 -7.91
C THR A 189 3.73 12.13 -7.84
N GLU A 190 4.35 11.73 -8.96
CA GLU A 190 5.23 10.55 -9.02
C GLU A 190 6.44 10.70 -8.09
N GLU A 191 6.98 11.92 -7.97
CA GLU A 191 8.08 12.23 -7.05
C GLU A 191 7.67 11.96 -5.59
N PHE A 192 6.51 12.45 -5.16
CA PHE A 192 6.01 12.20 -3.81
C PHE A 192 5.86 10.71 -3.56
N GLN A 193 5.21 10.00 -4.50
CA GLN A 193 4.99 8.57 -4.38
C GLN A 193 6.32 7.80 -4.28
N PHE A 194 7.29 8.13 -5.13
CA PHE A 194 8.62 7.53 -5.13
C PHE A 194 9.35 7.79 -3.81
N LEU A 195 9.44 9.05 -3.39
CA LEU A 195 10.13 9.45 -2.15
C LEU A 195 9.49 8.83 -0.92
N TYR A 196 8.16 8.77 -0.86
CA TYR A 196 7.43 8.11 0.21
C TYR A 196 7.79 6.62 0.28
N THR A 197 7.83 5.95 -0.89
CA THR A 197 8.11 4.51 -0.99
C THR A 197 9.55 4.17 -0.58
N ILE A 198 10.55 4.87 -1.12
CA ILE A 198 11.96 4.58 -0.82
C ILE A 198 12.34 4.96 0.62
N SER A 199 11.61 5.90 1.21
CA SER A 199 11.85 6.39 2.57
C SER A 199 11.05 5.62 3.62
N ALA A 200 10.08 4.79 3.22
CA ALA A 200 9.31 3.99 4.17
C ALA A 200 10.22 3.01 4.90
N ASN A 201 10.10 2.97 6.22
CA ASN A 201 10.87 2.10 7.10
C ASN A 201 9.92 1.47 8.12
N VAL A 202 9.92 0.14 8.21
CA VAL A 202 9.06 -0.61 9.15
C VAL A 202 9.72 -0.80 10.52
N ASN A 203 10.97 -0.35 10.68
CA ASN A 203 11.77 -0.40 11.90
C ASN A 203 11.72 -1.78 12.57
N TRP A 204 11.79 -2.84 11.77
CA TRP A 204 11.86 -4.21 12.29
C TRP A 204 13.22 -4.42 12.98
N PRO A 205 13.27 -4.74 14.28
CA PRO A 205 14.52 -4.73 15.04
C PRO A 205 15.32 -6.05 14.92
N TYR A 206 14.78 -7.04 14.21
CA TYR A 206 15.37 -8.36 14.04
C TYR A 206 15.85 -8.55 12.59
N PRO A 207 16.63 -9.60 12.30
CA PRO A 207 16.96 -9.98 10.93
C PRO A 207 15.72 -10.11 10.04
N ALA A 208 15.86 -9.78 8.75
CA ALA A 208 14.77 -9.87 7.78
C ALA A 208 14.21 -11.29 7.64
N ALA A 209 15.03 -12.33 7.85
CA ALA A 209 14.59 -13.72 7.81
C ALA A 209 13.56 -14.03 8.93
N ASP A 210 13.67 -13.38 10.08
CA ASP A 210 12.78 -13.58 11.24
C ASP A 210 11.40 -12.94 11.02
N ALA A 211 11.25 -12.12 9.97
CA ALA A 211 9.96 -11.64 9.52
C ALA A 211 9.12 -12.72 8.81
N LEU A 212 9.75 -13.84 8.44
CA LEU A 212 9.16 -14.92 7.66
C LEU A 212 8.99 -16.20 8.48
N THR A 213 8.04 -17.03 8.07
CA THR A 213 7.83 -18.38 8.58
C THR A 213 7.53 -19.30 7.41
N PHE A 214 8.16 -20.48 7.41
CA PHE A 214 8.06 -21.48 6.36
C PHE A 214 7.33 -22.70 6.90
N GLU A 215 6.07 -22.88 6.51
CA GLU A 215 5.20 -23.95 7.04
C GLU A 215 4.43 -24.61 5.91
N GLY A 216 4.42 -25.95 5.87
CA GLY A 216 3.65 -26.70 4.87
C GLY A 216 4.04 -26.39 3.43
N GLY A 217 5.30 -25.98 3.20
CA GLY A 217 5.78 -25.52 1.89
C GLY A 217 5.27 -24.14 1.49
N ASP A 218 4.59 -23.39 2.36
CA ASP A 218 4.17 -22.00 2.18
C ASP A 218 5.17 -21.01 2.83
N VAL A 219 5.14 -19.75 2.39
CA VAL A 219 5.90 -18.66 3.01
C VAL A 219 4.90 -17.66 3.58
N ARG A 220 5.01 -17.35 4.86
CA ARG A 220 4.11 -16.42 5.56
C ARG A 220 4.90 -15.44 6.40
N ALA A 221 4.24 -14.39 6.86
CA ALA A 221 4.80 -13.52 7.88
C ALA A 221 4.83 -14.25 9.23
N SER A 222 5.90 -14.08 10.00
CA SER A 222 5.92 -14.53 11.39
C SER A 222 4.86 -13.76 12.19
N GLU A 223 4.30 -14.37 13.23
CA GLU A 223 3.29 -13.72 14.07
C GLU A 223 3.82 -12.42 14.70
N ALA A 224 5.08 -12.43 15.13
CA ALA A 224 5.77 -11.27 15.68
C ALA A 224 5.82 -10.13 14.66
N PHE A 225 6.17 -10.44 13.40
CA PHE A 225 6.21 -9.45 12.34
C PHE A 225 4.81 -8.94 11.98
N ALA A 226 3.82 -9.83 11.83
CA ALA A 226 2.45 -9.44 11.53
C ALA A 226 1.84 -8.51 12.60
N ARG A 227 2.18 -8.72 13.88
CA ARG A 227 1.80 -7.81 14.98
C ARG A 227 2.54 -6.48 14.89
N HIS A 228 3.84 -6.51 14.60
CA HIS A 228 4.71 -5.34 14.51
C HIS A 228 4.26 -4.36 13.44
N VAL A 229 3.96 -4.84 12.23
CA VAL A 229 3.60 -3.97 11.09
C VAL A 229 2.23 -3.31 11.24
N ARG A 230 1.35 -3.84 12.10
CA ARG A 230 0.04 -3.23 12.38
C ARG A 230 0.11 -2.01 13.30
N GLN A 231 1.25 -1.77 13.95
CA GLN A 231 1.44 -0.60 14.82
C GLN A 231 2.03 0.56 14.04
N LEU A 232 1.28 1.66 13.87
CA LEU A 232 1.78 2.85 13.14
C LEU A 232 3.06 3.41 13.78
N THR A 233 3.22 3.29 15.10
CA THR A 233 4.41 3.71 15.84
C THR A 233 5.67 2.96 15.44
N ASN A 234 5.57 1.85 14.70
CA ASN A 234 6.72 1.13 14.15
C ASN A 234 7.11 1.60 12.75
N TRP A 235 6.32 2.46 12.12
CA TRP A 235 6.63 3.01 10.83
C TRP A 235 7.33 4.37 10.96
N SER A 236 8.25 4.64 10.04
CA SER A 236 8.86 5.95 9.87
C SER A 236 9.17 6.23 8.42
N LEU A 237 9.48 7.49 8.13
CA LEU A 237 10.10 7.93 6.89
C LEU A 237 11.56 8.32 7.14
N ASP A 238 12.41 8.06 6.16
CA ASP A 238 13.81 8.48 6.19
C ASP A 238 14.04 9.88 5.58
N LYS A 239 15.29 10.34 5.70
CA LYS A 239 15.76 11.67 5.31
C LYS A 239 15.39 12.14 3.89
N PRO A 240 15.34 11.30 2.83
CA PRO A 240 14.99 11.78 1.50
C PRO A 240 13.62 12.44 1.43
N PHE A 241 12.59 11.82 2.02
CA PHE A 241 11.25 12.40 2.06
C PHE A 241 11.21 13.70 2.86
N GLN A 242 11.84 13.70 4.05
CA GLN A 242 11.90 14.88 4.92
C GLN A 242 12.56 16.08 4.26
N SER A 243 13.66 15.84 3.52
CA SER A 243 14.43 16.90 2.89
C SER A 243 13.63 17.56 1.76
N ARG A 244 12.78 16.79 1.09
CA ARG A 244 11.95 17.27 -0.01
C ARG A 244 10.65 17.94 0.44
N TYR A 245 10.06 17.45 1.53
CA TYR A 245 8.79 17.92 2.09
C TYR A 245 8.92 18.27 3.58
N PRO A 246 9.80 19.22 3.96
CA PRO A 246 10.05 19.56 5.36
C PRO A 246 8.80 20.09 6.07
N GLU A 247 7.88 20.71 5.35
CA GLU A 247 6.58 21.20 5.84
C GLU A 247 5.64 20.08 6.30
N LEU A 248 5.89 18.83 5.89
CA LEU A 248 5.06 17.67 6.26
C LEU A 248 5.56 16.94 7.50
N ARG A 249 6.62 17.45 8.14
CA ARG A 249 7.32 16.76 9.23
C ARG A 249 6.40 16.41 10.40
N ASP A 250 5.50 17.31 10.78
CA ASP A 250 4.63 17.12 11.95
C ASP A 250 3.51 16.07 11.73
N TYR A 251 3.38 15.53 10.52
CA TYR A 251 2.31 14.61 10.15
C TYR A 251 2.78 13.17 9.91
N CYS A 252 4.07 12.91 10.08
CA CYS A 252 4.67 11.57 10.01
C CYS A 252 5.81 11.43 11.02
N THR A 253 6.33 10.22 11.19
CA THR A 253 7.44 9.95 12.10
C THR A 253 8.70 9.75 11.29
N PHE A 254 9.84 10.29 11.72
CA PHE A 254 11.12 10.09 11.03
C PHE A 254 12.03 9.12 11.77
N THR A 255 12.83 8.37 11.02
CA THR A 255 13.77 7.38 11.58
C THR A 255 14.79 8.04 12.52
N GLU A 256 15.23 9.26 12.21
CA GLU A 256 16.17 10.03 13.03
C GLU A 256 15.63 10.39 14.43
N ASP A 257 14.31 10.48 14.58
CA ASP A 257 13.67 10.80 15.86
C ASP A 257 13.52 9.57 16.76
N ARG A 258 13.82 8.37 16.24
CA ARG A 258 13.70 7.12 16.97
C ARG A 258 14.98 6.88 17.78
N VAL A 259 14.82 6.66 19.07
CA VAL A 259 15.92 6.18 19.92
C VAL A 259 16.34 4.79 19.43
N PRO A 260 17.63 4.53 19.15
CA PRO A 260 18.11 3.22 18.75
C PRO A 260 17.74 2.17 19.81
N ALA A 261 17.25 1.00 19.37
CA ALA A 261 16.90 -0.10 20.28
C ALA A 261 18.08 -0.57 21.17
N GLN A 262 19.32 -0.23 20.80
CA GLN A 262 20.54 -0.55 21.55
C GLN A 262 20.70 0.27 22.84
N ASP A 263 20.03 1.43 22.97
CA ASP A 263 20.17 2.31 24.15
C ASP A 263 19.18 2.01 25.28
N LEU A 264 18.26 1.06 25.08
CA LEU A 264 17.30 0.63 26.11
C LEU A 264 17.84 -0.47 27.04
N GLY A 265 19.05 -0.98 26.80
CA GLY A 265 19.65 -2.11 27.52
C GLY A 265 20.74 -1.78 28.55
N SER A 266 21.21 -0.53 28.65
CA SER A 266 22.36 -0.18 29.52
C SER A 266 21.96 0.44 30.88
N GLY A 267 20.66 0.55 31.17
CA GLY A 267 20.15 1.30 32.31
C GLY A 267 19.49 0.47 33.41
N SER A 268 20.00 -0.72 33.78
CA SER A 268 19.58 -1.34 35.06
C SER A 268 20.50 -2.49 35.52
N GLN A 269 21.74 -2.18 35.89
CA GLN A 269 22.45 -2.92 36.95
C GLN A 269 23.34 -1.93 37.73
N ARG A 270 22.85 -1.49 38.88
CA ARG A 270 23.66 -1.03 40.02
C ARG A 270 23.11 -1.70 41.26
#